data_AF-A0A353VBN4-F1
#
_entry.id   AF-A0A353VBN4-F1
#
_cell.length_a   1.000
_cell.length_b   1.000
_cell.length_c   1.000
_cell.angle_alpha   90.00
_cell.angle_beta   90.00
_cell.angle_gamma   90.00
#
_symmetry.space_group_name_H-M   'P 1'
#
loop_
_entity.id
_entity.type
_entity.pdbx_description
1 polymer ?
#
loop_
_entity_poly.entity_id
_entity_poly.type
_entity_poly.pdbx_seq_one_letter_code
_entity_poly.pdbx_strand_id
1 'polypeptide(L)'
;MKLMARRARERGRTTVDSAFLTEIRNESMLLVAKCMRGFGFEELSMGAFDVAKAKMRRLPKKIEVIDEIRAFLGERTERNAMVLAKFQRYLETIPARGVPWTEEALARIQRVPEPLRGRVRQAIEAAAREARERLVSGAVVDRCLAGLGGSPGPVEGTPRADGPLQGVTMLWTAGAEERVRRIPLAPVRAMVIRRAEAWARAQGLDVVDEAAWEASRGDP
;
A
#
# COMPACT_ATOMS: atom_id res chain seq x y z
N MET A 1 14.18 5.25 -19.81
CA MET A 1 14.28 3.99 -19.05
C MET A 1 13.00 3.17 -19.26
N LYS A 2 13.08 1.88 -19.62
CA LYS A 2 11.90 1.02 -19.83
C LYS A 2 11.09 0.90 -18.53
N LEU A 3 9.76 0.85 -18.63
CA LEU A 3 8.84 0.83 -17.47
C LEU A 3 9.24 -0.25 -16.43
N MET A 4 9.59 -1.45 -16.91
CA MET A 4 9.97 -2.58 -16.06
C MET A 4 11.21 -2.31 -15.22
N ALA A 5 12.28 -1.79 -15.84
CA ALA A 5 13.52 -1.50 -15.15
C ALA A 5 13.33 -0.40 -14.09
N ARG A 6 12.50 0.61 -14.39
CA ARG A 6 12.17 1.67 -13.44
C ARG A 6 11.43 1.09 -12.22
N ARG A 7 10.40 0.26 -12.45
CA ARG A 7 9.60 -0.34 -11.39
C ARG A 7 10.38 -1.36 -10.55
N ALA A 8 11.31 -2.09 -11.15
CA ALA A 8 12.20 -3.00 -10.41
C ALA A 8 13.09 -2.23 -9.43
N ARG A 9 13.69 -1.12 -9.88
CA ARG A 9 14.52 -0.24 -9.05
C ARG A 9 13.74 0.41 -7.92
N GLU A 10 12.53 0.92 -8.20
CA GLU A 10 11.65 1.52 -7.18
C GLU A 10 11.27 0.53 -6.07
N ARG A 11 11.21 -0.77 -6.38
CA ARG A 11 10.88 -1.85 -5.43
C ARG A 11 12.09 -2.57 -4.85
N GLY A 12 13.32 -2.11 -5.14
CA GLY A 12 14.54 -2.75 -4.67
C GLY A 12 14.75 -4.17 -5.19
N ARG A 13 14.12 -4.54 -6.33
CA ARG A 13 14.29 -5.86 -6.94
C ARG A 13 15.53 -5.87 -7.83
N THR A 14 16.43 -6.82 -7.60
CA THR A 14 17.63 -7.05 -8.42
C THR A 14 17.37 -8.01 -9.59
N THR A 15 16.30 -8.80 -9.51
CA THR A 15 15.92 -9.81 -10.52
C THR A 15 14.45 -9.63 -10.94
N VAL A 16 14.17 -9.82 -12.23
CA VAL A 16 12.81 -9.80 -12.81
C VAL A 16 12.32 -11.25 -12.91
N ASP A 17 11.46 -11.66 -11.99
CA ASP A 17 10.84 -12.99 -11.98
C ASP A 17 9.42 -12.98 -12.63
N SER A 18 8.84 -14.18 -12.80
CA SER A 18 7.50 -14.34 -13.38
C SER A 18 6.39 -13.71 -12.52
N ALA A 19 6.56 -13.72 -11.20
CA ALA A 19 5.62 -13.12 -10.27
C ALA A 19 5.59 -11.59 -10.43
N PHE A 20 6.76 -10.97 -10.56
CA PHE A 20 6.93 -9.54 -10.79
C PHE A 20 6.39 -9.11 -12.15
N LEU A 21 6.60 -9.91 -13.20
CA LEU A 21 5.98 -9.63 -14.51
C LEU A 21 4.46 -9.65 -14.43
N THR A 22 3.90 -10.60 -13.67
CA THR A 22 2.47 -10.68 -13.43
C THR A 22 1.97 -9.47 -12.63
N GLU A 23 2.68 -9.04 -11.60
CA GLU A 23 2.37 -7.84 -10.81
C GLU A 23 2.30 -6.60 -11.71
N ILE A 24 3.36 -6.30 -12.47
CA ILE A 24 3.38 -5.10 -13.32
C ILE A 24 2.31 -5.15 -14.43
N ARG A 25 2.03 -6.33 -14.97
CA ARG A 25 0.92 -6.50 -15.92
C ARG A 25 -0.40 -6.14 -15.24
N ASN A 26 -0.67 -6.66 -14.05
CA ASN A 26 -1.90 -6.40 -13.31
C ASN A 26 -2.03 -4.91 -12.93
N GLU A 27 -0.94 -4.24 -12.57
CA GLU A 27 -0.92 -2.79 -12.33
C GLU A 27 -1.26 -1.98 -13.59
N SER A 28 -0.61 -2.34 -14.70
CA SER A 28 -0.85 -1.70 -16.00
C SER A 28 -2.31 -1.89 -16.42
N MET A 29 -2.86 -3.06 -16.15
CA MET A 29 -4.26 -3.39 -16.39
C MET A 29 -5.22 -2.52 -15.60
N LEU A 30 -5.00 -2.34 -14.30
CA LEU A 30 -5.84 -1.48 -13.46
C LEU A 30 -5.77 -0.01 -13.89
N LEU A 31 -4.60 0.47 -14.30
CA LEU A 31 -4.44 1.84 -14.81
C LEU A 31 -5.19 2.06 -16.12
N VAL A 32 -5.12 1.10 -17.05
CA VAL A 32 -5.85 1.16 -18.32
C VAL A 32 -7.35 1.16 -18.05
N ALA A 33 -7.84 0.26 -17.21
CA ALA A 33 -9.26 0.14 -16.91
C ALA A 33 -9.81 1.38 -16.17
N LYS A 34 -9.03 2.00 -15.26
CA LYS A 34 -9.37 3.32 -14.67
C LYS A 34 -9.46 4.41 -15.73
N CYS A 35 -8.51 4.42 -16.66
CA CYS A 35 -8.48 5.37 -17.76
C CYS A 35 -9.74 5.23 -18.62
N MET A 36 -10.08 4.00 -19.01
CA MET A 36 -11.27 3.69 -19.82
C MET A 36 -12.57 4.17 -19.16
N ARG A 37 -12.75 3.91 -17.86
CA ARG A 37 -13.92 4.43 -17.13
C ARG A 37 -13.95 5.96 -17.08
N GLY A 38 -12.79 6.60 -16.96
CA GLY A 38 -12.68 8.07 -17.07
C GLY A 38 -13.05 8.62 -18.46
N PHE A 39 -13.00 7.79 -19.49
CA PHE A 39 -13.48 8.10 -20.83
C PHE A 39 -14.96 7.76 -21.05
N GLY A 40 -15.65 7.20 -20.05
CA GLY A 40 -17.06 6.81 -20.14
C GLY A 40 -17.28 5.41 -20.73
N PHE A 41 -16.24 4.58 -20.81
CA PHE A 41 -16.37 3.20 -21.28
C PHE A 41 -16.57 2.26 -20.11
N GLU A 42 -17.72 1.60 -20.09
CA GLU A 42 -18.04 0.52 -19.15
C GLU A 42 -17.57 -0.85 -19.68
N GLU A 43 -17.37 -0.95 -21.00
CA GLU A 43 -16.93 -2.17 -21.68
C GLU A 43 -15.83 -1.91 -22.72
N LEU A 44 -15.08 -2.95 -23.05
CA LEU A 44 -14.05 -2.93 -24.09
C LEU A 44 -14.70 -3.09 -25.48
N SER A 45 -15.22 -1.99 -26.03
CA SER A 45 -15.90 -1.99 -27.32
C SER A 45 -15.10 -1.30 -28.43
N MET A 46 -15.30 -1.72 -29.68
CA MET A 46 -14.67 -1.10 -30.86
C MET A 46 -15.12 0.35 -31.12
N GLY A 47 -16.21 0.78 -30.47
CA GLY A 47 -16.67 2.18 -30.46
C GLY A 47 -15.74 3.12 -29.70
N ALA A 48 -14.82 2.58 -28.88
CA ALA A 48 -13.82 3.39 -28.18
C ALA A 48 -12.83 4.10 -29.13
N PHE A 49 -12.58 3.51 -30.30
CA PHE A 49 -11.69 4.11 -31.29
C PHE A 49 -12.30 5.38 -31.92
N ASP A 50 -13.62 5.46 -32.10
CA ASP A 50 -14.26 6.65 -32.67
C ASP A 50 -14.20 7.84 -31.71
N VAL A 51 -14.43 7.60 -30.41
CA VAL A 51 -14.25 8.62 -29.36
C VAL A 51 -12.78 9.04 -29.24
N ALA A 52 -11.84 8.09 -29.35
CA ALA A 52 -10.42 8.39 -29.34
C ALA A 52 -10.03 9.31 -30.52
N LYS A 53 -10.53 9.05 -31.74
CA LYS A 53 -10.32 9.93 -32.89
C LYS A 53 -10.90 11.32 -32.66
N ALA A 54 -12.13 11.41 -32.16
CA ALA A 54 -12.79 12.69 -31.89
C ALA A 54 -11.97 13.57 -30.94
N LYS A 55 -11.34 12.97 -29.91
CA LYS A 55 -10.45 13.69 -28.98
C LYS A 55 -9.06 13.97 -29.53
N MET A 56 -8.53 13.10 -30.39
CA MET A 56 -7.22 13.25 -31.04
C MET A 56 -7.29 14.06 -32.35
N ARG A 57 -8.42 14.71 -32.67
CA ARG A 57 -8.67 15.43 -33.93
C ARG A 57 -7.60 16.44 -34.35
N ARG A 58 -6.83 16.96 -33.39
CA ARG A 58 -5.74 17.93 -33.61
C ARG A 58 -4.38 17.30 -33.94
N LEU A 59 -4.29 15.97 -33.93
CA LEU A 59 -3.04 15.21 -34.09
C LEU A 59 -3.20 14.17 -35.22
N PRO A 60 -2.98 14.55 -36.48
CA PRO A 60 -3.26 13.68 -37.64
C PRO A 60 -2.51 12.35 -37.59
N LYS A 61 -1.23 12.36 -37.19
CA LYS A 61 -0.43 11.14 -37.04
C LYS A 61 -1.02 10.13 -36.05
N LYS A 62 -1.70 10.58 -35.00
CA LYS A 62 -2.35 9.69 -34.03
C LYS A 62 -3.65 9.10 -34.57
N ILE A 63 -4.35 9.82 -35.44
CA ILE A 63 -5.56 9.32 -36.10
C ILE A 63 -5.18 8.18 -37.06
N GLU A 64 -4.13 8.36 -37.86
CA GLU A 64 -3.59 7.30 -38.73
C GLU A 64 -3.25 6.03 -37.93
N VAL A 65 -2.53 6.17 -36.82
CA VAL A 65 -2.18 5.03 -35.95
C VAL A 65 -3.42 4.36 -35.36
N ILE A 66 -4.46 5.14 -35.01
CA ILE A 66 -5.73 4.56 -34.53
C ILE A 66 -6.40 3.74 -35.63
N ASP A 67 -6.38 4.21 -36.89
CA ASP A 67 -6.95 3.50 -38.02
C ASP A 67 -6.17 2.24 -38.39
N GLU A 68 -4.84 2.30 -38.37
CA GLU A 68 -3.96 1.14 -38.56
C GLU A 68 -4.23 0.06 -37.50
N ILE A 69 -4.34 0.45 -36.22
CA ILE A 69 -4.67 -0.48 -35.13
C ILE A 69 -6.07 -1.09 -35.35
N ARG A 70 -7.05 -0.29 -35.78
CA ARG A 70 -8.41 -0.78 -36.04
C ARG A 70 -8.44 -1.80 -37.17
N ALA A 71 -7.75 -1.54 -38.28
CA ALA A 71 -7.64 -2.46 -39.40
C ALA A 71 -6.93 -3.76 -38.98
N PHE A 72 -5.78 -3.64 -38.33
CA PHE A 72 -5.02 -4.79 -37.82
C PHE A 72 -5.83 -5.67 -36.86
N LEU A 73 -6.63 -5.07 -35.97
CA LEU A 73 -7.50 -5.82 -35.07
C LEU A 73 -8.69 -6.47 -35.78
N GLY A 74 -9.17 -5.89 -36.88
CA GLY A 74 -10.24 -6.46 -37.71
C GLY A 74 -9.81 -7.70 -38.48
N GLU A 75 -8.53 -7.82 -38.84
CA GLU A 75 -7.96 -8.99 -39.51
C GLU A 75 -7.78 -10.19 -38.57
N ARG A 76 -7.80 -9.97 -37.25
CA ARG A 76 -7.65 -11.05 -36.26
C ARG A 76 -8.96 -11.81 -36.10
N THR A 77 -9.00 -13.04 -36.61
CA THR A 77 -10.15 -13.96 -36.50
C THR A 77 -10.31 -14.55 -35.09
N GLU A 78 -9.21 -14.73 -34.35
CA GLU A 78 -9.25 -15.22 -32.97
C GLU A 78 -9.25 -14.07 -31.96
N ARG A 79 -10.44 -13.77 -31.43
CA ARG A 79 -10.56 -13.00 -30.20
C ARG A 79 -10.03 -13.85 -29.05
N ASN A 80 -8.97 -13.37 -28.39
CA ASN A 80 -8.45 -14.02 -27.19
C ASN A 80 -9.44 -13.81 -26.02
N ALA A 81 -10.47 -14.65 -25.96
CA ALA A 81 -11.57 -14.56 -25.01
C ALA A 81 -11.08 -14.58 -23.55
N MET A 82 -10.02 -15.35 -23.26
CA MET A 82 -9.40 -15.36 -21.93
C MET A 82 -8.83 -13.99 -21.55
N VAL A 83 -8.20 -13.28 -22.48
CA VAL A 83 -7.66 -11.94 -22.23
C VAL A 83 -8.82 -10.97 -22.02
N LEU A 84 -9.86 -11.01 -22.86
CA LEU A 84 -11.05 -10.16 -22.70
C LEU A 84 -11.74 -10.38 -21.35
N ALA A 85 -11.94 -11.63 -20.94
CA ALA A 85 -12.53 -11.97 -19.65
C ALA A 85 -11.67 -11.48 -18.47
N LYS A 86 -10.34 -11.61 -18.55
CA LYS A 86 -9.42 -11.06 -17.54
C LYS A 86 -9.54 -9.53 -17.47
N PHE A 87 -9.60 -8.85 -18.62
CA PHE A 87 -9.76 -7.40 -18.69
C PHE A 87 -11.11 -6.94 -18.11
N GLN A 88 -12.19 -7.64 -18.42
CA GLN A 88 -13.52 -7.35 -17.91
C GLN A 88 -13.58 -7.48 -16.38
N ARG A 89 -12.95 -8.51 -15.81
CA ARG A 89 -12.79 -8.64 -14.36
C ARG A 89 -12.07 -7.44 -13.73
N TYR A 90 -11.04 -6.89 -14.38
CA TYR A 90 -10.39 -5.67 -13.90
C TYR A 90 -11.33 -4.45 -13.98
N LEU A 91 -12.13 -4.32 -15.04
CA LEU A 91 -13.11 -3.23 -15.15
C LEU A 91 -14.15 -3.29 -14.04
N GLU A 92 -14.65 -4.48 -13.68
CA GLU A 92 -15.61 -4.66 -12.59
C GLU A 92 -15.00 -4.37 -11.21
N THR A 93 -13.74 -4.79 -10.99
CA THR A 93 -13.07 -4.69 -9.68
C THR A 93 -12.69 -3.24 -9.32
N ILE A 94 -12.61 -2.34 -10.30
CA ILE A 94 -12.23 -0.94 -10.02
C ILE A 94 -13.40 -0.22 -9.35
N PRO A 95 -13.18 0.54 -8.28
CA PRO A 95 -14.23 1.34 -7.64
C PRO A 95 -14.63 2.53 -8.52
N ALA A 96 -15.93 2.85 -8.58
CA ALA A 96 -16.47 3.96 -9.38
C ALA A 96 -15.89 5.32 -8.98
N ARG A 97 -15.50 5.47 -7.72
CA ARG A 97 -14.78 6.63 -7.18
C ARG A 97 -13.61 6.16 -6.33
N GLY A 98 -12.47 6.85 -6.42
CA GLY A 98 -11.27 6.56 -5.62
C GLY A 98 -10.05 6.14 -6.44
N VAL A 99 -8.95 5.84 -5.75
CA VAL A 99 -7.73 5.30 -6.36
C VAL A 99 -7.88 3.77 -6.38
N PRO A 100 -7.66 3.08 -7.52
CA PRO A 100 -7.69 1.63 -7.55
C PRO A 100 -6.57 1.06 -6.67
N TRP A 101 -6.87 -0.06 -6.03
CA TRP A 101 -5.95 -0.79 -5.17
C TRP A 101 -5.45 -2.03 -5.90
N THR A 102 -4.16 -2.29 -5.79
CA THR A 102 -3.60 -3.58 -6.21
C THR A 102 -4.02 -4.68 -5.22
N GLU A 103 -4.11 -5.91 -5.70
CA GLU A 103 -4.41 -7.08 -4.86
C GLU A 103 -3.40 -7.21 -3.70
N GLU A 104 -2.14 -6.90 -3.98
CA GLU A 104 -1.07 -6.84 -3.00
C GLU A 104 -1.25 -5.75 -1.94
N ALA A 105 -1.78 -4.59 -2.31
CA ALA A 105 -2.09 -3.52 -1.37
C ALA A 105 -3.26 -3.91 -0.46
N LEU A 106 -4.27 -4.60 -1.00
CA LEU A 106 -5.39 -5.14 -0.22
C LEU A 106 -4.92 -6.23 0.75
N ALA A 107 -4.08 -7.15 0.31
CA ALA A 107 -3.50 -8.18 1.17
C ALA A 107 -2.67 -7.58 2.32
N ARG A 108 -1.93 -6.49 2.07
CA ARG A 108 -1.20 -5.76 3.11
C ARG A 108 -2.13 -5.09 4.13
N ILE A 109 -3.26 -4.52 3.71
CA ILE A 109 -4.26 -3.97 4.63
C ILE A 109 -4.92 -5.04 5.50
N GLN A 110 -5.13 -6.24 4.98
CA GLN A 110 -5.73 -7.33 5.77
C GLN A 110 -4.86 -7.71 6.98
N ARG A 111 -3.54 -7.49 6.92
CA ARG A 111 -2.62 -7.68 8.06
C ARG A 111 -2.80 -6.64 9.16
N VAL A 112 -3.42 -5.51 8.87
CA VAL A 112 -3.71 -4.46 9.85
C VAL A 112 -4.91 -4.91 10.71
N PRO A 113 -4.89 -4.70 12.04
CA PRO A 113 -6.03 -5.01 12.90
C PRO A 113 -7.34 -4.36 12.44
N GLU A 114 -8.45 -5.10 12.51
CA GLU A 114 -9.80 -4.69 12.07
C GLU A 114 -10.18 -3.24 12.44
N PRO A 115 -9.98 -2.78 13.70
CA PRO A 115 -10.43 -1.45 14.12
C PRO A 115 -9.68 -0.30 13.43
N LEU A 116 -8.48 -0.58 12.90
CA LEU A 116 -7.62 0.41 12.26
C LEU A 116 -7.70 0.36 10.73
N ARG A 117 -8.22 -0.71 10.13
CA ARG A 117 -8.22 -0.88 8.66
C ARG A 117 -8.92 0.27 7.92
N GLY A 118 -10.05 0.73 8.44
CA GLY A 118 -10.78 1.86 7.84
C GLY A 118 -9.96 3.16 7.82
N ARG A 119 -9.34 3.49 8.96
CA ARG A 119 -8.48 4.69 9.10
C ARG A 119 -7.22 4.59 8.25
N VAL A 120 -6.56 3.44 8.25
CA VAL A 120 -5.36 3.17 7.45
C VAL A 120 -5.66 3.24 5.96
N ARG A 121 -6.79 2.67 5.51
CA ARG A 121 -7.21 2.76 4.10
C ARG A 121 -7.41 4.21 3.66
N GLN A 122 -8.09 5.02 4.47
CA GLN A 122 -8.29 6.44 4.17
C GLN A 122 -6.97 7.21 4.15
N ALA A 123 -6.07 6.96 5.12
CA ALA A 123 -4.75 7.59 5.17
C ALA A 123 -3.91 7.25 3.93
N ILE A 124 -3.92 5.99 3.49
CA ILE A 124 -3.21 5.55 2.28
C ILE A 124 -3.83 6.17 1.03
N GLU A 125 -5.15 6.23 0.92
CA GLU A 125 -5.83 6.89 -0.21
C GLU A 125 -5.54 8.40 -0.24
N ALA A 126 -5.44 9.05 0.91
CA ALA A 126 -5.05 10.45 1.03
C ALA A 126 -3.59 10.66 0.61
N ALA A 127 -2.66 9.85 1.13
CA ALA A 127 -1.25 9.89 0.78
C ALA A 127 -1.01 9.61 -0.71
N ALA A 128 -1.73 8.64 -1.28
CA ALA A 128 -1.65 8.34 -2.72
C ALA A 128 -2.14 9.52 -3.57
N ARG A 129 -3.21 10.21 -3.13
CA ARG A 129 -3.73 11.39 -3.82
C ARG A 129 -2.77 12.58 -3.73
N GLU A 130 -2.17 12.81 -2.57
CA GLU A 130 -1.18 13.85 -2.33
C GLU A 130 0.09 13.63 -3.15
N ALA A 131 0.60 12.39 -3.17
CA ALA A 131 1.72 11.97 -4.00
C ALA A 131 1.40 11.89 -5.51
N ARG A 132 0.16 12.24 -5.92
CA ARG A 132 -0.37 12.13 -7.29
C ARG A 132 -0.21 10.75 -7.91
N GLU A 133 -0.19 9.71 -7.08
CA GLU A 133 -0.10 8.33 -7.51
C GLU A 133 -1.47 7.86 -8.02
N ARG A 134 -1.47 7.29 -9.23
CA ARG A 134 -2.70 6.92 -9.93
C ARG A 134 -3.27 5.57 -9.49
N LEU A 135 -2.48 4.79 -8.74
CA LEU A 135 -2.71 3.41 -8.30
C LEU A 135 -2.08 3.22 -6.91
N VAL A 136 -2.81 2.60 -5.98
CA VAL A 136 -2.25 2.19 -4.69
C VAL A 136 -1.57 0.83 -4.86
N SER A 137 -0.25 0.85 -5.01
CA SER A 137 0.59 -0.36 -5.03
C SER A 137 0.94 -0.81 -3.61
N GLY A 138 1.40 -2.05 -3.45
CA GLY A 138 1.91 -2.53 -2.16
C GLY A 138 3.01 -1.64 -1.58
N ALA A 139 3.89 -1.09 -2.44
CA ALA A 139 4.95 -0.17 -2.02
C ALA A 139 4.42 1.17 -1.46
N VAL A 140 3.26 1.65 -1.94
CA VAL A 140 2.60 2.85 -1.39
C VAL A 140 2.07 2.56 0.02
N VAL A 141 1.44 1.39 0.19
CA VAL A 141 0.98 0.93 1.50
C VAL A 141 2.15 0.82 2.45
N ASP A 142 3.25 0.16 2.04
CA ASP A 142 4.43 -0.04 2.87
C ASP A 142 5.07 1.29 3.29
N ARG A 143 5.19 2.27 2.37
CA ARG A 143 5.68 3.63 2.72
C ARG A 143 4.76 4.37 3.69
N CYS A 144 3.45 4.28 3.48
CA CYS A 144 2.48 4.95 4.35
C CYS A 144 2.44 4.33 5.75
N LEU A 145 2.48 3.00 5.83
CA LEU A 145 2.59 2.25 7.07
C LEU A 145 3.91 2.53 7.80
N ALA A 146 5.03 2.61 7.08
CA ALA A 146 6.31 3.02 7.63
C ALA A 146 6.29 4.44 8.20
N GLY A 147 5.65 5.39 7.51
CA GLY A 147 5.46 6.77 7.99
C GLY A 147 4.52 6.90 9.19
N LEU A 148 3.58 5.97 9.36
CA LEU A 148 2.68 5.86 10.51
C LEU A 148 3.33 5.14 11.72
N GLY A 149 4.63 4.82 11.65
CA GLY A 149 5.36 4.14 12.71
C GLY A 149 4.99 2.66 12.89
N GLY A 150 4.41 2.03 11.87
CA GLY A 150 4.00 0.63 11.89
C GLY A 150 4.44 -0.08 10.63
N SER A 151 5.68 -0.56 10.60
CA SER A 151 6.03 -1.61 9.64
C SER A 151 5.50 -2.95 10.16
N PRO A 152 4.63 -3.69 9.44
CA PRO A 152 4.59 -5.13 9.60
C PRO A 152 5.77 -5.69 8.79
N GLY A 153 6.95 -5.65 9.39
CA GLY A 153 8.12 -6.34 8.83
C GLY A 153 7.87 -7.85 8.81
N PRO A 154 8.55 -8.60 7.92
CA PRO A 154 8.49 -10.05 7.93
C PRO A 154 8.92 -10.55 9.32
N VAL A 155 8.15 -11.49 9.87
CA VAL A 155 8.52 -12.25 11.05
C VAL A 155 9.68 -13.18 10.71
N GLU A 156 10.91 -12.69 10.79
CA GLU A 156 12.08 -13.54 10.99
C GLU A 156 13.29 -12.70 11.36
N GLY A 157 13.76 -12.89 12.59
CA GLY A 157 15.08 -12.52 13.11
C GLY A 157 15.62 -11.14 12.72
N THR A 158 15.33 -10.10 13.51
CA THR A 158 16.19 -8.91 13.56
C THR A 158 16.80 -8.75 14.95
N PRO A 159 18.07 -8.31 15.03
CA PRO A 159 18.81 -8.25 16.28
C PRO A 159 18.18 -7.23 17.21
N ARG A 160 18.23 -7.52 18.52
CA ARG A 160 17.87 -6.59 19.59
C ARG A 160 18.41 -5.21 19.27
N ALA A 161 17.53 -4.21 19.28
CA ALA A 161 17.97 -2.82 19.29
C ALA A 161 18.60 -2.56 20.68
N ASP A 162 19.92 -2.74 20.77
CA ASP A 162 20.76 -2.50 21.95
C ASP A 162 20.95 -0.99 22.21
N GLY A 163 19.86 -0.22 22.19
CA GLY A 163 19.84 1.21 22.48
C GLY A 163 18.88 1.52 23.64
N PRO A 164 19.20 2.50 24.50
CA PRO A 164 18.32 2.94 25.59
C PRO A 164 16.97 3.41 25.04
N LEU A 165 15.89 3.15 25.78
CA LEU A 165 14.54 3.59 25.40
C LEU A 165 14.51 5.13 25.24
N GLN A 166 13.95 5.63 24.13
CA GLN A 166 13.75 7.07 23.96
C GLN A 166 12.49 7.52 24.71
N GLY A 167 12.62 8.59 25.52
CA GLY A 167 11.49 9.18 26.26
C GLY A 167 11.25 8.65 27.66
N VAL A 168 12.21 7.93 28.25
CA VAL A 168 12.20 7.58 29.69
C VAL A 168 12.71 8.76 30.51
N THR A 169 11.96 9.11 31.56
CA THR A 169 12.28 10.18 32.52
C THR A 169 12.64 9.59 33.90
N MET A 170 12.54 8.27 34.06
CA MET A 170 12.94 7.54 35.26
C MET A 170 13.95 6.44 34.92
N LEU A 171 14.53 5.82 35.95
CA LEU A 171 15.39 4.65 35.78
C LEU A 171 14.51 3.41 35.56
N TRP A 172 14.84 2.61 34.56
CA TRP A 172 14.12 1.39 34.22
C TRP A 172 15.04 0.18 34.33
N THR A 173 14.50 -0.93 34.82
CA THR A 173 15.22 -2.21 34.78
C THR A 173 15.22 -2.80 33.37
N ALA A 174 16.28 -3.53 33.02
CA ALA A 174 16.42 -4.15 31.70
C ALA A 174 15.22 -5.07 31.34
N GLY A 175 14.64 -5.75 32.33
CA GLY A 175 13.46 -6.60 32.14
C GLY A 175 12.16 -5.83 31.87
N ALA A 176 12.00 -4.63 32.45
CA ALA A 176 10.87 -3.75 32.17
C ALA A 176 11.02 -3.09 30.79
N GLU A 177 12.24 -2.67 30.41
CA GLU A 177 12.49 -2.08 29.10
C GLU A 177 12.20 -3.04 27.95
N GLU A 178 12.63 -4.30 28.06
CA GLU A 178 12.41 -5.33 27.05
C GLU A 178 10.91 -5.55 26.80
N ARG A 179 10.08 -5.49 27.85
CA ARG A 179 8.63 -5.62 27.71
C ARG A 179 8.01 -4.42 26.97
N VAL A 180 8.51 -3.21 27.21
CA VAL A 180 8.10 -2.01 26.46
C VAL A 180 8.54 -2.10 24.99
N ARG A 181 9.74 -2.64 24.71
CA ARG A 181 10.27 -2.83 23.34
C ARG A 181 9.38 -3.76 22.50
N ARG A 182 8.72 -4.76 23.12
CA ARG A 182 7.78 -5.66 22.42
C ARG A 182 6.52 -4.98 21.89
N ILE A 183 6.21 -3.76 22.34
CA ILE A 183 5.05 -3.00 21.85
C ILE A 183 5.40 -2.41 20.47
N PRO A 184 4.72 -2.78 19.37
CA PRO A 184 5.12 -2.39 18.02
C PRO A 184 4.98 -0.88 17.75
N LEU A 185 3.97 -0.24 18.36
CA LEU A 185 3.60 1.14 18.08
C LEU A 185 4.36 2.13 18.99
N ALA A 186 5.14 3.03 18.40
CA ALA A 186 5.91 4.06 19.13
C ALA A 186 5.05 5.00 20.01
N PRO A 187 3.86 5.48 19.56
CA PRO A 187 3.00 6.32 20.40
C PRO A 187 2.44 5.56 21.60
N VAL A 188 2.16 4.27 21.44
CA VAL A 188 1.68 3.39 22.51
C VAL A 188 2.82 3.14 23.50
N ARG A 189 4.05 2.90 23.04
CA ARG A 189 5.23 2.82 23.93
C ARG A 189 5.37 4.07 24.79
N ALA A 190 5.33 5.25 24.19
CA ALA A 190 5.44 6.52 24.93
C ALA A 190 4.28 6.74 25.91
N MET A 191 3.07 6.30 25.57
CA MET A 191 1.92 6.34 26.49
C MET A 191 2.13 5.39 27.68
N VAL A 192 2.57 4.17 27.42
CA VAL A 192 2.74 3.15 28.47
C VAL A 192 3.95 3.46 29.36
N ILE A 193 5.05 4.00 28.81
CA ILE A 193 6.17 4.55 29.60
C ILE A 193 5.67 5.63 30.56
N ARG A 194 4.91 6.61 30.06
CA ARG A 194 4.35 7.68 30.90
C ARG A 194 3.43 7.16 31.99
N ARG A 195 2.59 6.17 31.70
CA ARG A 195 1.69 5.54 32.68
C ARG A 195 2.47 4.79 33.76
N ALA A 196 3.45 3.98 33.38
CA ALA A 196 4.28 3.22 34.31
C ALA A 196 5.12 4.15 35.19
N GLU A 197 5.69 5.22 34.63
CA GLU A 197 6.41 6.23 35.41
C GLU A 197 5.48 7.02 36.34
N ALA A 198 4.27 7.38 35.89
CA ALA A 198 3.30 8.06 36.75
C ALA A 198 2.87 7.17 37.93
N TRP A 199 2.69 5.87 37.68
CA TRP A 199 2.38 4.90 38.72
C TRP A 199 3.56 4.74 39.70
N ALA A 200 4.78 4.59 39.19
CA ALA A 200 5.98 4.48 40.03
C ALA A 200 6.19 5.73 40.90
N ARG A 201 6.01 6.93 40.33
CA ARG A 201 6.04 8.19 41.10
C ARG A 201 4.94 8.26 42.17
N ALA A 202 3.74 7.79 41.86
CA ALA A 202 2.63 7.76 42.82
C ALA A 202 2.89 6.80 43.99
N GLN A 203 3.68 5.75 43.78
CA GLN A 203 4.10 4.80 44.80
C GLN A 203 5.45 5.18 45.47
N GLY A 204 6.05 6.31 45.10
CA GLY A 204 7.34 6.77 45.63
C GLY A 204 8.55 5.93 45.20
N LEU A 205 8.44 5.19 44.09
CA LEU A 205 9.51 4.37 43.54
C LEU A 205 10.35 5.18 42.56
N ASP A 206 11.67 5.20 42.73
CA ASP A 206 12.60 5.90 41.81
C ASP A 206 12.99 5.07 40.58
N VAL A 207 12.68 3.76 40.59
CA VAL A 207 13.00 2.81 39.53
C VAL A 207 11.73 2.04 39.11
N VAL A 208 11.49 1.96 37.80
CA VAL A 208 10.45 1.08 37.24
C VAL A 208 11.04 -0.32 37.07
N ASP A 209 10.75 -1.18 38.04
CA ASP A 209 11.07 -2.61 37.99
C ASP A 209 9.96 -3.43 37.30
N GLU A 210 10.18 -4.73 37.15
CA GLU A 210 9.22 -5.62 36.51
C GLU A 210 7.90 -5.73 37.30
N ALA A 211 7.95 -5.60 38.62
CA ALA A 211 6.77 -5.67 39.49
C ALA A 211 5.93 -4.38 39.38
N ALA A 212 6.57 -3.22 39.39
CA ALA A 212 5.96 -1.91 39.17
C ALA A 212 5.37 -1.80 37.76
N TRP A 213 6.05 -2.38 36.76
CA TRP A 213 5.54 -2.48 35.40
C TRP A 213 4.24 -3.31 35.32
N GLU A 214 4.23 -4.53 35.88
CA GLU A 214 3.03 -5.38 35.88
C GLU A 214 1.89 -4.76 36.71
N ALA A 215 2.20 -4.15 37.85
CA ALA A 215 1.22 -3.45 38.68
C ALA A 215 0.63 -2.21 37.98
N SER A 216 1.38 -1.50 37.15
CA SER A 216 0.87 -0.38 36.35
C SER A 216 -0.14 -0.80 35.26
N ARG A 217 -0.17 -2.10 34.90
CA ARG A 217 -1.13 -2.72 33.98
C ARG A 217 -2.36 -3.27 34.68
N GLY A 218 -2.24 -3.63 35.97
CA GLY A 218 -3.29 -4.26 36.77
C GLY A 218 -4.06 -3.28 37.65
N ASP A 219 -4.94 -2.49 37.05
CA ASP A 219 -6.33 -2.24 37.50
C ASP A 219 -7.03 -1.35 36.45
N PRO A 220 -8.37 -1.47 36.27
CA PRO A 220 -9.11 -1.08 35.07
C PRO A 220 -9.12 0.43 34.76
#